data_AF-A0A7J3DPR9-F1
#
_entry.id   AF-A0A7J3DPR9-F1
#
_cell.length_a   1.000
_cell.length_b   1.000
_cell.length_c   1.000
_cell.angle_alpha   90.00
_cell.angle_beta   90.00
_cell.angle_gamma   90.00
#
_symmetry.space_group_name_H-M   'P 1'
#
loop_
_entity.id
_entity.type
_entity.pdbx_description
1 polymer ?
#
loop_
_entity_poly.entity_id
_entity_poly.type
_entity_poly.pdbx_seq_one_letter_code
_entity_poly.pdbx_strand_id
1 'polypeptide(L)'
;MPTKRSLVMIYVLGILTLGIYFIYWFVKTKNELNEMGAQIPTAWLMIIPIANIYWLYKYAEGFAKVTKKESTILWFILFFLISIATPAIVQSELNKLAK
;
A
#
# COMPACT_ATOMS: atom_id res chain seq x y z
N MET A 1 4.11 -8.77 11.45
CA MET A 1 4.32 -9.69 10.30
C MET A 1 3.14 -9.51 9.33
N PRO A 2 3.36 -9.51 8.00
CA PRO A 2 2.27 -9.29 7.04
C PRO A 2 1.24 -10.42 7.11
N THR A 3 -0.04 -10.06 7.09
CA THR A 3 -1.13 -11.03 7.12
C THR A 3 -1.44 -11.49 5.70
N LYS A 4 -1.59 -12.81 5.47
CA LYS A 4 -2.12 -13.31 4.19
C LYS A 4 -3.55 -12.81 3.99
N ARG A 5 -3.82 -12.17 2.85
CA ARG A 5 -5.16 -11.72 2.46
C ARG A 5 -5.46 -12.13 1.03
N SER A 6 -6.71 -12.53 0.77
CA SER A 6 -7.17 -12.79 -0.59
C SER A 6 -7.20 -11.51 -1.41
N LEU A 7 -6.59 -11.53 -2.61
CA LEU A 7 -6.64 -10.43 -3.56
C LEU A 7 -8.10 -10.11 -3.93
N VAL A 8 -8.90 -11.14 -4.19
CA VAL A 8 -10.32 -11.01 -4.55
C VAL A 8 -11.09 -10.32 -3.45
N MET A 9 -10.85 -10.69 -2.19
CA MET A 9 -11.59 -10.12 -1.06
C MET A 9 -11.30 -8.63 -0.87
N ILE A 10 -10.10 -8.16 -1.22
CA ILE A 10 -9.77 -6.74 -1.15
C ILE A 10 -10.64 -5.92 -2.10
N TYR A 11 -10.85 -6.41 -3.32
CA TYR A 11 -11.70 -5.71 -4.30
C TYR A 11 -13.18 -5.87 -3.99
N VAL A 12 -13.63 -7.04 -3.57
CA VAL A 12 -15.03 -7.27 -3.17
C VAL A 12 -15.40 -6.33 -2.02
N LEU A 13 -14.60 -6.28 -0.96
CA LEU A 13 -14.84 -5.36 0.15
C LEU A 13 -14.64 -3.90 -0.27
N GLY A 14 -13.66 -3.62 -1.13
CA GLY A 14 -13.48 -2.30 -1.73
C GLY A 14 -14.74 -1.78 -2.41
N ILE A 15 -15.37 -2.60 -3.25
CA ILE A 15 -16.59 -2.24 -3.98
C ILE A 15 -17.78 -2.16 -3.02
N LEU A 16 -17.99 -3.16 -2.15
CA LEU A 16 -19.12 -3.19 -1.22
C LEU A 16 -19.11 -2.03 -0.21
N THR A 17 -17.94 -1.53 0.13
CA THR A 17 -17.77 -0.38 1.04
C THR A 17 -17.57 0.95 0.32
N LEU A 18 -17.81 1.01 -1.00
CA LEU A 18 -17.66 2.22 -1.82
C LEU A 18 -16.27 2.86 -1.69
N GLY A 19 -15.22 2.04 -1.64
CA GLY A 19 -13.82 2.44 -1.57
C GLY A 19 -13.26 2.66 -0.17
N ILE A 20 -14.10 2.70 0.88
CA ILE A 20 -13.65 2.91 2.27
C ILE A 20 -12.69 1.80 2.70
N TYR A 21 -12.96 0.56 2.29
CA TYR A 21 -12.08 -0.57 2.61
C TYR A 21 -10.68 -0.41 2.00
N PHE A 22 -10.51 0.25 0.85
CA PHE A 22 -9.17 0.50 0.31
C PHE A 22 -8.36 1.41 1.24
N ILE A 23 -8.99 2.42 1.86
CA ILE A 23 -8.34 3.31 2.83
C ILE A 23 -7.90 2.50 4.06
N TYR A 24 -8.81 1.69 4.62
CA TYR A 24 -8.49 0.79 5.73
C TYR A 24 -7.31 -0.14 5.37
N TRP A 25 -7.34 -0.73 4.17
CA TRP A 25 -6.30 -1.61 3.68
C TRP A 25 -4.95 -0.88 3.58
N PHE A 26 -4.90 0.34 3.05
CA PHE A 26 -3.67 1.16 2.99
C PHE A 26 -3.09 1.44 4.38
N VAL A 27 -3.94 1.73 5.37
CA VAL A 27 -3.50 1.92 6.77
C VAL A 27 -2.90 0.64 7.32
N LYS A 28 -3.54 -0.51 7.02
CA LYS A 28 -3.11 -1.81 7.53
C LYS A 28 -1.78 -2.25 6.91
N THR A 29 -1.65 -2.17 5.59
CA THR A 29 -0.41 -2.54 4.90
C THR A 29 0.73 -1.58 5.18
N LYS A 30 0.44 -0.28 5.38
CA LYS A 30 1.43 0.67 5.92
C LYS A 30 2.06 0.15 7.21
N ASN A 31 1.23 -0.27 8.16
CA ASN A 31 1.72 -0.76 9.45
C ASN A 31 2.58 -2.01 9.28
N GLU A 32 2.15 -2.95 8.43
CA GLU A 32 2.91 -4.16 8.11
C GLU A 32 4.27 -3.84 7.45
N LEU A 33 4.31 -2.87 6.53
CA LEU A 33 5.54 -2.38 5.92
C LEU A 33 6.47 -1.73 6.95
N ASN A 34 5.92 -0.92 7.86
CA ASN A 34 6.70 -0.28 8.94
C ASN A 34 7.25 -1.32 9.93
N GLU A 35 6.48 -2.35 10.27
CA GLU A 35 6.94 -3.49 11.09
C GLU A 35 8.12 -4.23 10.42
N MET A 36 8.23 -4.16 9.10
CA MET A 36 9.33 -4.74 8.31
C MET A 36 10.46 -3.73 8.02
N GLY A 37 10.46 -2.57 8.68
CA GLY A 37 11.54 -1.59 8.60
C GLY A 37 11.33 -0.45 7.59
N ALA A 38 10.13 -0.31 7.02
CA ALA A 38 9.75 0.91 6.30
C ALA A 38 9.51 2.09 7.27
N GLN A 39 9.53 3.32 6.73
CA GLN A 39 9.27 4.55 7.48
C GLN A 39 8.19 5.37 6.78
N ILE A 40 6.97 4.85 6.82
CA ILE A 40 5.80 5.47 6.22
C ILE A 40 5.07 6.30 7.30
N PRO A 41 4.82 7.61 7.07
CA PRO A 41 4.20 8.49 8.03
C PRO A 41 2.71 8.17 8.26
N THR A 42 2.08 8.90 9.18
CA THR A 42 0.68 8.66 9.54
C THR A 42 -0.27 8.78 8.34
N ALA A 43 -1.31 7.95 8.35
CA ALA A 43 -2.34 7.89 7.32
C ALA A 43 -3.19 9.17 7.21
N TRP A 44 -3.18 10.02 8.24
CA TRP A 44 -3.87 11.32 8.22
C TRP A 44 -3.42 12.22 7.07
N LEU A 45 -2.18 12.06 6.58
CA LEU A 45 -1.68 12.83 5.45
C LEU A 45 -2.41 12.52 4.13
N MET A 46 -3.09 11.37 4.01
CA MET A 46 -3.88 11.03 2.82
C MET A 46 -5.07 11.97 2.58
N ILE A 47 -5.56 12.65 3.61
CA ILE A 47 -6.72 13.55 3.52
C ILE A 47 -6.34 14.88 2.87
N ILE A 48 -5.10 15.33 3.05
CA ILE A 48 -4.61 16.61 2.53
C ILE A 48 -4.08 16.36 1.11
N PRO A 49 -4.60 17.02 0.05
CA PRO A 49 -4.26 16.68 -1.34
C PRO A 49 -2.77 16.65 -1.66
N ILE A 50 -2.02 17.67 -1.22
CA ILE A 50 -0.57 17.77 -1.47
C ILE A 50 0.21 16.77 -0.59
N ALA A 51 -0.20 16.62 0.68
CA ALA A 51 0.46 15.68 1.58
C ALA A 51 0.17 14.22 1.22
N ASN A 52 -0.93 13.94 0.53
CA ASN A 52 -1.26 12.62 0.00
C ASN A 52 -0.22 12.17 -1.03
N ILE A 53 0.21 13.06 -1.93
CA ILE A 53 1.26 12.76 -2.91
C ILE A 53 2.57 12.37 -2.20
N TYR A 54 2.97 13.15 -1.18
CA TYR A 54 4.13 12.82 -0.34
C TYR A 54 3.96 11.48 0.40
N TRP A 55 2.78 11.25 0.97
CA TRP A 55 2.46 10.00 1.68
C TRP A 55 2.55 8.80 0.74
N LEU A 56 2.03 8.91 -0.49
CA LEU A 56 2.09 7.88 -1.51
C LEU A 56 3.54 7.59 -1.94
N TYR A 57 4.38 8.62 -2.08
CA TYR A 57 5.80 8.46 -2.33
C TYR A 57 6.49 7.67 -1.20
N LYS A 58 6.25 8.04 0.07
CA LYS A 58 6.79 7.31 1.22
C LYS A 58 6.27 5.88 1.30
N TYR A 59 5.02 5.65 0.93
CA TYR A 59 4.44 4.32 0.84
C TYR A 59 5.14 3.47 -0.24
N ALA A 60 5.38 4.03 -1.44
CA ALA A 60 6.12 3.38 -2.52
C ALA A 60 7.58 3.09 -2.13
N GLU A 61 8.24 4.01 -1.44
CA GLU A 61 9.59 3.83 -0.90
C GLU A 61 9.63 2.67 0.12
N GLY A 62 8.68 2.66 1.05
CA GLY A 62 8.55 1.58 2.04
C GLY A 62 8.29 0.22 1.39
N PHE A 63 7.41 0.18 0.40
CA PHE A 63 7.14 -1.01 -0.38
C PHE A 63 8.38 -1.51 -1.13
N ALA A 64 9.08 -0.64 -1.87
CA ALA A 64 10.28 -0.98 -2.63
C ALA A 64 11.39 -1.50 -1.71
N LYS A 65 11.59 -0.85 -0.55
CA LYS A 65 12.56 -1.27 0.47
C LYS A 65 12.27 -2.68 0.99
N VAL A 66 11.02 -2.95 1.41
CA VAL A 66 10.64 -4.23 2.02
C VAL A 66 10.65 -5.37 0.98
N THR A 67 10.22 -5.08 -0.24
CA THR A 67 10.17 -6.06 -1.34
C THR A 67 11.48 -6.17 -2.14
N LYS A 68 12.53 -5.45 -1.72
CA LYS A 68 13.86 -5.39 -2.37
C LYS A 68 13.77 -5.04 -3.86
N LYS A 69 12.93 -4.07 -4.21
CA LYS A 69 12.82 -3.54 -5.58
C LYS A 69 13.65 -2.26 -5.70
N GLU A 70 14.34 -2.09 -6.81
CA GLU A 70 15.38 -1.06 -6.93
C GLU A 70 14.85 0.36 -7.16
N SER A 71 13.66 0.51 -7.75
CA SER A 71 13.16 1.83 -8.16
C SER A 71 11.92 2.28 -7.38
N THR A 72 12.14 3.07 -6.33
CA THR A 72 11.08 3.78 -5.59
C THR A 72 10.24 4.66 -6.53
N ILE A 73 10.89 5.38 -7.44
CA ILE A 73 10.23 6.31 -8.37
C ILE A 73 9.31 5.57 -9.34
N LEU A 74 9.74 4.41 -9.86
CA LEU A 74 8.89 3.59 -10.71
C LEU A 74 7.62 3.15 -9.98
N TRP A 75 7.76 2.66 -8.75
CA TRP A 75 6.62 2.24 -7.93
C TRP A 75 5.71 3.39 -7.55
N PHE A 76 6.27 4.56 -7.25
CA PHE A 76 5.48 5.76 -7.00
C PHE A 76 4.63 6.14 -8.21
N ILE A 77 5.23 6.21 -9.41
CA ILE A 77 4.51 6.53 -10.66
C ILE A 77 3.43 5.48 -10.93
N LEU A 78 3.75 4.20 -10.75
CA LEU A 78 2.80 3.11 -10.95
C LEU A 78 1.61 3.22 -9.98
N PHE A 79 1.87 3.49 -8.70
CA PHE A 79 0.82 3.61 -7.71
C PHE A 79 -0.04 4.87 -7.88
N PHE A 80 0.57 5.95 -8.37
CA PHE A 80 -0.11 7.21 -8.65
C PHE A 80 -1.03 7.11 -9.89
N LEU A 81 -0.55 6.49 -10.98
CA LEU A 81 -1.31 6.38 -12.23
C LEU A 81 -2.30 5.21 -12.23
N ILE A 82 -1.98 4.11 -11.54
CA ILE A 82 -2.76 2.86 -11.56
C ILE A 82 -3.24 2.50 -10.15
N SER A 83 -3.94 3.45 -9.52
CA SER A 83 -4.42 3.34 -8.14
C SER A 83 -5.27 2.09 -7.87
N ILE A 84 -6.05 1.63 -8.86
CA ILE A 84 -6.88 0.42 -8.76
C ILE A 84 -6.03 -0.86 -8.74
N ALA A 85 -4.88 -0.91 -9.41
CA ALA A 85 -4.03 -2.11 -9.43
C ALA A 85 -3.09 -2.19 -8.22
N THR A 86 -2.82 -1.07 -7.56
CA THR A 86 -1.92 -0.97 -6.39
C THR A 86 -2.24 -1.99 -5.30
N PRO A 87 -3.50 -2.16 -4.83
CA PRO A 87 -3.81 -3.14 -3.79
C PRO A 87 -3.48 -4.58 -4.17
N ALA A 88 -3.76 -4.98 -5.42
CA ALA A 88 -3.41 -6.31 -5.91
C ALA A 88 -1.90 -6.55 -5.88
N ILE A 89 -1.12 -5.62 -6.44
CA ILE A 89 0.33 -5.79 -6.57
C ILE A 89 0.97 -5.85 -5.20
N VAL A 90 0.67 -4.89 -4.34
CA VAL A 90 1.25 -4.82 -3.00
C VAL A 90 0.85 -6.05 -2.18
N GLN A 91 -0.43 -6.42 -2.19
CA GLN A 91 -0.87 -7.59 -1.43
C GLN A 91 -0.24 -8.89 -1.97
N SER A 92 -0.01 -9.00 -3.28
CA SER A 92 0.64 -10.18 -3.86
C SER A 92 2.07 -10.36 -3.34
N GLU A 93 2.84 -9.28 -3.21
CA GLU A 93 4.20 -9.33 -2.66
C GLU A 93 4.16 -9.55 -1.15
N LEU A 94 3.28 -8.87 -0.41
CA LEU A 94 3.12 -9.07 1.03
C LEU A 94 2.70 -10.50 1.38
N ASN A 95 1.85 -11.13 0.56
CA ASN A 95 1.45 -12.53 0.73
C ASN A 95 2.62 -13.51 0.54
N LYS A 96 3.59 -13.19 -0.32
CA LYS A 96 4.82 -14.00 -0.48
C LYS A 96 5.75 -13.87 0.73
N LEU A 97 5.71 -12.72 1.40
CA LEU A 97 6.49 -12.44 2.60
C LEU A 97 5.81 -12.96 3.88
N ALA A 98 4.49 -13.16 3.84
CA ALA A 98 3.74 -13.76 4.92
C ALA A 98 4.02 -15.28 4.98
N LYS A 99 4.61 -15.73 6.09
CA LYS A 99 4.76 -17.17 6.39
C LYS A 99 3.39 -17.75 6.74
#